data_AF-A0A938W9V3-F1
#
_entry.id   AF-A0A938W9V3-F1
#
_cell.length_a   1.000
_cell.length_b   1.000
_cell.length_c   1.000
_cell.angle_alpha   90.00
_cell.angle_beta   90.00
_cell.angle_gamma   90.00
#
_symmetry.space_group_name_H-M   'P 1'
#
loop_
_entity.id
_entity.type
_entity.pdbx_description
1 polymer ?
#
loop_
_entity_poly.entity_id
_entity_poly.type
_entity_poly.pdbx_seq_one_letter_code
_entity_poly.pdbx_strand_id
1 'polypeptide(L)'
;MANPWRTMRDFYDRYERWLIPGALVLGVVVDFVTFTSIQIGTAFLILGGHVLIAGGAIVFLQAEIPRLNEKRSLGMTMKVIAPLALQFSFGALLSASFVFYWFSGALSVSWPILCILAVLMASNDVLRHWFERPVVQFTVFAFILFSIATLVFPYVLNSVEESVFVLAGVSSLVLLALFAWPLLRFLPHLRALRPQITIGVIGMFVFMNGLYFFNIIPPIPLSLREAGVYHQVARSGAAYVLTAEDRSLFDRLLPGQTVHLQPGQRVYLYTALFAPAKLHTTIVHRWQFFDPARDEWVDRDQLSFPLTGGRDEGYRGYTQKSALQEGKWRVSVETKRGQTLARVGFRVEHIKESPEFVTLLR
;
A
#
# COMPACT_ATOMS: atom_id res chain seq x y z
N MET A 1 -14.48 43.45 -24.34
CA MET A 1 -13.79 42.80 -23.20
C MET A 1 -14.04 41.30 -23.31
N ALA A 2 -12.98 40.50 -23.48
CA ALA A 2 -13.12 39.04 -23.59
C ALA A 2 -13.74 38.51 -22.28
N ASN A 3 -14.81 37.73 -22.39
CA ASN A 3 -15.48 37.13 -21.23
C ASN A 3 -14.49 36.17 -20.55
N PRO A 4 -14.04 36.43 -19.31
CA PRO A 4 -13.05 35.60 -18.62
C PRO A 4 -13.46 34.13 -18.54
N TRP A 5 -14.77 33.86 -18.51
CA TRP A 5 -15.33 32.51 -18.53
C TRP A 5 -15.11 31.75 -19.84
N ARG A 6 -15.09 32.45 -21.00
CA ARG A 6 -14.78 31.83 -22.29
C ARG A 6 -13.29 31.51 -22.38
N THR A 7 -12.43 32.44 -21.97
CA THR A 7 -10.97 32.24 -21.97
C THR A 7 -10.55 31.07 -21.06
N MET A 8 -11.18 30.92 -19.88
CA MET A 8 -10.94 29.77 -19.01
C MET A 8 -11.43 28.45 -19.61
N ARG A 9 -12.58 28.44 -20.29
CA ARG A 9 -13.10 27.23 -20.94
C ARG A 9 -12.21 26.82 -22.12
N ASP A 10 -11.80 27.76 -22.96
CA ASP A 10 -10.90 27.50 -24.08
C ASP A 10 -9.51 27.01 -23.61
N PHE A 11 -9.05 27.48 -22.44
CA PHE A 11 -7.82 27.00 -21.80
C PHE A 11 -8.00 25.57 -21.27
N TYR A 12 -9.10 25.29 -20.56
CA TYR A 12 -9.42 23.96 -20.07
C TYR A 12 -9.50 22.95 -21.23
N ASP A 13 -10.28 23.25 -22.26
CA ASP A 13 -10.46 22.36 -23.42
C ASP A 13 -9.15 22.12 -24.19
N ARG A 14 -8.24 23.10 -24.22
CA ARG A 14 -6.92 22.98 -24.86
C ARG A 14 -5.94 22.11 -24.05
N TYR A 15 -6.03 22.12 -22.73
CA TYR A 15 -5.07 21.45 -21.84
C TYR A 15 -5.66 20.31 -21.02
N GLU A 16 -6.92 19.94 -21.24
CA GLU A 16 -7.65 18.89 -20.52
C GLU A 16 -6.84 17.59 -20.40
N ARG A 17 -6.19 17.19 -21.51
CA ARG A 17 -5.33 16.00 -21.60
C ARG A 17 -4.14 15.99 -20.62
N TRP A 18 -3.66 17.15 -20.20
CA TRP A 18 -2.54 17.30 -19.26
C TRP A 18 -3.01 17.73 -17.86
N LEU A 19 -4.12 18.47 -17.77
CA LEU A 19 -4.67 18.97 -16.52
C LEU A 19 -5.22 17.85 -15.64
N ILE A 20 -5.91 16.85 -16.21
CA ILE A 20 -6.51 15.75 -15.43
C ILE A 20 -5.43 14.87 -14.79
N PRO A 21 -4.41 14.36 -15.53
CA PRO A 21 -3.31 13.64 -14.90
C PRO A 21 -2.51 14.50 -13.93
N GLY A 22 -2.32 15.80 -14.23
CA GLY A 22 -1.60 16.74 -13.36
C GLY A 22 -2.31 16.95 -12.02
N ALA A 23 -3.64 17.09 -12.02
CA ALA A 23 -4.44 17.23 -10.81
C ALA A 23 -4.42 15.96 -9.96
N LEU A 24 -4.48 14.78 -10.60
CA LEU A 24 -4.35 13.48 -9.93
C LEU A 24 -3.00 13.36 -9.21
N VAL A 25 -1.90 13.66 -9.91
CA VAL A 25 -0.55 13.62 -9.33
C VAL A 25 -0.42 14.62 -8.19
N LEU A 26 -0.93 15.84 -8.36
CA LEU A 26 -0.92 16.86 -7.32
C LEU A 26 -1.69 16.40 -6.08
N GLY A 27 -2.88 15.82 -6.26
CA GLY A 27 -3.69 15.26 -5.17
C GLY A 27 -2.94 14.17 -4.40
N VAL A 28 -2.32 13.23 -5.12
CA VAL A 28 -1.49 12.17 -4.51
C VAL A 28 -0.32 12.76 -3.73
N VAL A 29 0.35 13.79 -4.26
CA VAL A 29 1.48 14.45 -3.58
C VAL A 29 1.00 15.16 -2.31
N VAL A 30 -0.13 15.86 -2.35
CA VAL A 30 -0.72 16.51 -1.17
C VAL A 30 -1.08 15.46 -0.13
N ASP A 31 -1.72 14.36 -0.54
CA ASP A 31 -2.08 13.26 0.35
C ASP A 31 -0.84 12.59 0.92
N PHE A 32 0.20 12.40 0.13
CA PHE A 32 1.49 11.86 0.58
C PHE A 32 2.09 12.72 1.70
N VAL A 33 2.16 14.04 1.51
CA VAL A 33 2.66 14.97 2.54
C VAL A 33 1.76 14.98 3.77
N THR A 34 0.44 14.91 3.56
CA THR A 34 -0.53 14.92 4.65
C THR A 34 -0.42 13.64 5.49
N PHE A 35 -0.49 12.46 4.88
CA PHE A 35 -0.46 11.18 5.59
C PHE A 35 0.90 10.82 6.19
N THR A 36 2.00 11.40 5.69
CA THR A 36 3.33 11.25 6.30
C THR A 36 3.54 12.16 7.50
N SER A 37 2.80 13.26 7.62
CA SER A 37 2.96 14.24 8.69
C SER A 37 1.97 14.08 9.85
N ILE A 38 0.79 13.51 9.60
CA ILE A 38 -0.24 13.33 10.63
C ILE A 38 -0.08 12.02 11.40
N GLN A 39 -0.59 12.02 12.64
CA GLN A 39 -0.70 10.80 13.44
C GLN A 39 -1.68 9.81 12.78
N ILE A 40 -1.34 8.51 12.84
CA ILE A 40 -2.12 7.43 12.22
C ILE A 40 -3.59 7.43 12.69
N GLY A 41 -3.84 7.69 13.97
CA GLY A 41 -5.21 7.77 14.50
C GLY A 41 -6.04 8.89 13.84
N THR A 42 -5.43 10.05 13.62
CA THR A 42 -6.04 11.18 12.92
C THR A 42 -6.27 10.84 11.44
N ALA A 43 -5.32 10.17 10.80
CA ALA A 43 -5.50 9.67 9.43
C ALA A 43 -6.75 8.79 9.32
N PHE A 44 -6.92 7.82 10.22
CA PHE A 44 -8.10 6.95 10.23
C PHE A 44 -9.40 7.68 10.52
N LEU A 45 -9.38 8.72 11.35
CA LEU A 45 -10.55 9.57 11.57
C LEU A 45 -10.94 10.32 10.30
N ILE A 46 -9.96 10.89 9.57
CA ILE A 46 -10.18 11.56 8.29
C ILE A 46 -10.75 10.58 7.25
N LEU A 47 -10.19 9.37 7.15
CA LEU A 47 -10.71 8.32 6.27
C LEU A 47 -12.14 7.93 6.64
N GLY A 48 -12.44 7.77 7.94
CA GLY A 48 -13.79 7.53 8.43
C GLY A 48 -14.77 8.64 8.03
N GLY A 49 -14.35 9.90 8.12
CA GLY A 49 -15.11 11.06 7.66
C GLY A 49 -15.43 10.98 6.16
N HIS A 50 -14.43 10.67 5.32
CA HIS A 50 -14.66 10.49 3.89
C HIS A 50 -15.55 9.29 3.55
N VAL A 51 -15.47 8.19 4.30
CA VAL A 51 -16.41 7.05 4.13
C VAL A 51 -17.85 7.49 4.41
N LEU A 52 -18.07 8.28 5.45
CA LEU A 52 -19.40 8.81 5.77
C LEU A 52 -19.91 9.79 4.72
N ILE A 53 -19.05 10.68 4.22
CA ILE A 53 -19.40 11.61 3.14
C ILE A 53 -19.76 10.84 1.86
N ALA A 54 -18.94 9.86 1.47
CA ALA A 54 -19.20 9.01 0.31
C ALA A 54 -20.51 8.22 0.47
N GLY A 55 -20.73 7.59 1.62
CA GLY A 55 -21.97 6.87 1.93
C GLY A 55 -23.20 7.77 1.87
N GLY A 56 -23.13 8.97 2.46
CA GLY A 56 -24.20 9.96 2.41
C GLY A 56 -24.50 10.44 0.99
N ALA A 57 -23.46 10.67 0.18
CA ALA A 57 -23.60 11.03 -1.22
C ALA A 57 -24.25 9.91 -2.04
N ILE A 58 -23.84 8.64 -1.85
CA ILE A 58 -24.48 7.48 -2.50
C ILE A 58 -25.97 7.40 -2.12
N VAL A 59 -26.30 7.53 -0.83
CA VAL A 59 -27.70 7.51 -0.36
C VAL A 59 -28.52 8.60 -1.07
N PHE A 60 -27.98 9.81 -1.14
CA PHE A 60 -28.65 10.94 -1.80
C PHE A 60 -28.87 10.67 -3.30
N LEU A 61 -27.82 10.28 -4.02
CA LEU A 61 -27.88 10.00 -5.46
C LEU A 61 -28.90 8.90 -5.77
N GLN A 62 -28.90 7.82 -5.01
CA GLN A 62 -29.82 6.71 -5.24
C GLN A 62 -31.26 7.01 -4.79
N ALA A 63 -31.45 7.83 -3.76
CA ALA A 63 -32.78 8.23 -3.31
C ALA A 63 -33.47 9.23 -4.25
N GLU A 64 -32.71 10.00 -5.03
CA GLU A 64 -33.26 11.06 -5.88
C GLU A 64 -33.46 10.67 -7.35
N ILE A 65 -32.75 9.64 -7.86
CA ILE A 65 -32.99 9.06 -9.20
C ILE A 65 -34.48 8.71 -9.45
N PRO A 66 -35.27 8.20 -8.47
CA PRO A 66 -36.71 7.94 -8.65
C PRO A 66 -37.63 9.15 -8.45
N ARG A 67 -37.14 10.27 -7.90
CA ARG A 67 -37.96 11.44 -7.52
C ARG A 67 -37.75 12.58 -8.51
N LEU A 68 -38.09 12.31 -9.77
CA LEU A 68 -38.21 13.31 -10.85
C LEU A 68 -39.46 14.18 -10.66
N ASN A 69 -39.66 14.77 -9.48
CA ASN A 69 -40.65 15.84 -9.31
C ASN A 69 -40.06 17.00 -8.51
N GLU A 70 -40.10 18.15 -9.18
CA GLU A 70 -39.57 19.46 -8.83
C GLU A 70 -40.07 19.98 -7.48
N LYS A 71 -39.37 21.02 -6.95
CA LYS A 71 -39.82 22.04 -5.97
C LYS A 71 -39.16 22.13 -4.58
N ARG A 72 -37.89 21.74 -4.39
CA ARG A 72 -37.11 22.24 -3.23
C ARG A 72 -35.71 22.70 -3.65
N SER A 73 -35.35 23.97 -3.36
CA SER A 73 -34.05 24.55 -3.75
C SER A 73 -32.86 23.78 -3.14
N LEU A 74 -33.04 23.19 -1.97
CA LEU A 74 -32.07 22.34 -1.30
C LEU A 74 -31.74 21.06 -2.09
N GLY A 75 -32.69 20.51 -2.85
CA GLY A 75 -32.43 19.36 -3.74
C GLY A 75 -31.60 19.75 -4.96
N MET A 76 -31.77 20.96 -5.47
CA MET A 76 -31.06 21.42 -6.68
C MET A 76 -29.56 21.64 -6.42
N THR A 77 -29.21 22.23 -5.27
CA THR A 77 -27.81 22.38 -4.86
C THR A 77 -27.18 21.03 -4.55
N MET A 78 -27.88 20.14 -3.86
CA MET A 78 -27.35 18.81 -3.50
C MET A 78 -27.18 17.88 -4.72
N LYS A 79 -27.97 18.04 -5.79
CA LYS A 79 -27.73 17.35 -7.08
C LYS A 79 -26.38 17.69 -7.71
N VAL A 80 -25.89 18.90 -7.49
CA VAL A 80 -24.55 19.30 -7.92
C VAL A 80 -23.51 18.83 -6.91
N ILE A 81 -23.74 19.04 -5.62
CA ILE A 81 -22.75 18.74 -4.58
C ILE A 81 -22.52 17.24 -4.40
N ALA A 82 -23.55 16.39 -4.40
CA ALA A 82 -23.41 14.97 -4.05
C ALA A 82 -22.48 14.19 -4.98
N PRO A 83 -22.56 14.30 -6.32
CA PRO A 83 -21.58 13.66 -7.20
C PRO A 83 -20.16 14.18 -6.97
N LEU A 84 -19.98 15.49 -6.74
CA LEU A 84 -18.65 16.06 -6.43
C LEU A 84 -18.11 15.55 -5.11
N ALA A 85 -18.95 15.50 -4.06
CA ALA A 85 -18.58 15.00 -2.74
C ALA A 85 -18.23 13.51 -2.77
N LEU A 86 -18.97 12.72 -3.56
CA LEU A 86 -18.68 11.31 -3.80
C LEU A 86 -17.33 11.15 -4.48
N GLN A 87 -17.11 11.85 -5.59
CA GLN A 87 -15.88 11.78 -6.38
C GLN A 87 -14.67 12.22 -5.56
N PHE A 88 -14.77 13.34 -4.86
CA PHE A 88 -13.72 13.84 -3.97
C PHE A 88 -13.39 12.83 -2.87
N SER A 89 -14.41 12.25 -2.23
CA SER A 89 -14.19 11.28 -1.16
C SER A 89 -13.64 9.95 -1.68
N PHE A 90 -14.11 9.45 -2.82
CA PHE A 90 -13.52 8.27 -3.45
C PHE A 90 -12.07 8.50 -3.84
N GLY A 91 -11.76 9.65 -4.43
CA GLY A 91 -10.40 10.06 -4.76
C GLY A 91 -9.49 10.06 -3.53
N ALA A 92 -9.91 10.74 -2.45
CA ALA A 92 -9.15 10.80 -1.20
C ALA A 92 -8.95 9.42 -0.54
N LEU A 93 -9.98 8.57 -0.52
CA LEU A 93 -9.90 7.23 0.07
C LEU A 93 -9.01 6.28 -0.72
N LEU A 94 -9.09 6.31 -2.06
CA LEU A 94 -8.25 5.52 -2.94
C LEU A 94 -6.79 6.03 -2.91
N SER A 95 -6.59 7.34 -2.87
CA SER A 95 -5.28 7.99 -2.75
C SER A 95 -4.59 7.64 -1.43
N ALA A 96 -5.31 7.75 -0.31
CA ALA A 96 -4.80 7.32 0.97
C ALA A 96 -4.39 5.85 0.96
N SER A 97 -5.25 4.98 0.41
CA SER A 97 -4.93 3.55 0.27
C SER A 97 -3.66 3.34 -0.55
N PHE A 98 -3.52 4.04 -1.68
CA PHE A 98 -2.32 4.02 -2.51
C PHE A 98 -1.06 4.41 -1.72
N VAL A 99 -1.11 5.51 -0.97
CA VAL A 99 0.03 5.98 -0.14
C VAL A 99 0.41 4.95 0.92
N PHE A 100 -0.56 4.36 1.64
CA PHE A 100 -0.26 3.34 2.64
C PHE A 100 0.32 2.06 2.01
N TYR A 101 -0.22 1.59 0.89
CA TYR A 101 0.33 0.43 0.20
C TYR A 101 1.74 0.70 -0.33
N TRP A 102 1.99 1.90 -0.87
CA TRP A 102 3.29 2.33 -1.37
C TRP A 102 4.39 2.22 -0.32
N PHE A 103 4.11 2.64 0.92
CA PHE A 103 5.08 2.56 2.01
C PHE A 103 5.22 1.15 2.61
N SER A 104 4.19 0.32 2.52
CA SER A 104 4.10 -0.94 3.28
C SER A 104 4.87 -2.16 2.73
N GLY A 105 5.62 -2.05 1.63
CA GLY A 105 6.37 -3.21 1.16
C GLY A 105 7.13 -3.04 -0.14
N ALA A 106 7.69 -4.16 -0.62
CA ALA A 106 8.48 -4.20 -1.84
C ALA A 106 7.63 -3.82 -3.04
N LEU A 107 7.88 -2.63 -3.61
CA LEU A 107 7.22 -2.17 -4.85
C LEU A 107 7.28 -3.21 -5.97
N SER A 108 8.33 -4.04 -6.00
CA SER A 108 8.49 -5.14 -6.96
C SER A 108 7.40 -6.22 -6.87
N VAL A 109 6.72 -6.36 -5.73
CA VAL A 109 5.65 -7.35 -5.51
C VAL A 109 4.28 -6.68 -5.51
N SER A 110 4.17 -5.50 -4.91
CA SER A 110 2.90 -4.78 -4.74
C SER A 110 2.49 -3.91 -5.94
N TRP A 111 3.29 -3.86 -7.02
CA TRP A 111 2.95 -3.04 -8.20
C TRP A 111 1.55 -3.31 -8.78
N PRO A 112 1.00 -4.55 -8.82
CA PRO A 112 -0.31 -4.77 -9.43
C PRO A 112 -1.42 -4.06 -8.66
N ILE A 113 -1.43 -4.13 -7.33
CA ILE A 113 -2.44 -3.43 -6.51
C ILE A 113 -2.28 -1.91 -6.60
N LEU A 114 -1.03 -1.41 -6.66
CA LEU A 114 -0.76 0.02 -6.86
C LEU A 114 -1.26 0.50 -8.23
N CYS A 115 -1.05 -0.29 -9.29
CA CYS A 115 -1.59 0.01 -10.62
C CYS A 115 -3.13 0.03 -10.62
N ILE A 116 -3.77 -0.94 -9.97
CA ILE A 116 -5.24 -0.98 -9.85
C ILE A 116 -5.76 0.27 -9.14
N LEU A 117 -5.13 0.67 -8.04
CA LEU A 117 -5.50 1.89 -7.31
C LEU A 117 -5.32 3.12 -8.18
N ALA A 118 -4.17 3.27 -8.85
CA ALA A 118 -3.92 4.39 -9.75
C ALA A 118 -4.95 4.46 -10.89
N VAL A 119 -5.32 3.31 -11.47
CA VAL A 119 -6.36 3.23 -12.50
C VAL A 119 -7.73 3.60 -11.93
N LEU A 120 -8.10 3.11 -10.75
CA LEU A 120 -9.37 3.46 -10.11
C LEU A 120 -9.46 4.94 -9.76
N MET A 121 -8.36 5.53 -9.28
CA MET A 121 -8.27 6.96 -8.99
C MET A 121 -8.42 7.80 -10.27
N ALA A 122 -7.68 7.46 -11.33
CA ALA A 122 -7.80 8.16 -12.61
C ALA A 122 -9.20 7.97 -13.24
N SER A 123 -9.77 6.77 -13.12
CA SER A 123 -11.10 6.45 -13.64
C SER A 123 -12.22 7.16 -12.86
N ASN A 124 -12.03 7.42 -11.56
CA ASN A 124 -12.99 8.16 -10.74
C ASN A 124 -13.23 9.57 -11.31
N ASP A 125 -12.20 10.19 -11.87
CA ASP A 125 -12.30 11.52 -12.47
C ASP A 125 -12.76 11.49 -13.93
N VAL A 126 -12.20 10.58 -14.73
CA VAL A 126 -12.47 10.49 -16.18
C VAL A 126 -13.83 9.86 -16.48
N LEU A 127 -14.25 8.86 -15.71
CA LEU A 127 -15.45 8.05 -15.94
C LEU A 127 -16.57 8.39 -14.95
N ARG A 128 -16.69 9.66 -14.56
CA ARG A 128 -17.67 10.13 -13.56
C ARG A 128 -19.08 9.57 -13.75
N HIS A 129 -19.58 9.53 -14.99
CA HIS A 129 -20.94 9.04 -15.30
C HIS A 129 -21.09 7.52 -15.04
N TRP A 130 -20.00 6.75 -15.13
CA TRP A 130 -20.01 5.32 -14.78
C TRP A 130 -19.97 5.12 -13.27
N PHE A 131 -19.21 5.95 -12.55
CA PHE A 131 -19.18 5.98 -11.09
C PHE A 131 -20.48 6.49 -10.46
N GLU A 132 -21.43 6.99 -11.25
CA GLU A 132 -22.80 7.28 -10.80
C GLU A 132 -23.74 6.06 -10.90
N ARG A 133 -23.35 5.01 -11.63
CA ARG A 133 -24.16 3.80 -11.78
C ARG A 133 -24.15 2.97 -10.49
N PRO A 134 -25.31 2.46 -10.02
CA PRO A 134 -25.39 1.76 -8.74
C PRO A 134 -24.41 0.59 -8.62
N VAL A 135 -24.32 -0.25 -9.65
CA VAL A 135 -23.43 -1.43 -9.64
C VAL A 135 -21.98 -1.03 -9.42
N VAL A 136 -21.52 0.02 -10.11
CA VAL A 136 -20.14 0.53 -9.98
C VAL A 136 -19.95 1.17 -8.62
N GLN A 137 -20.89 2.01 -8.16
CA GLN A 137 -20.82 2.66 -6.84
C GLN A 137 -20.66 1.67 -5.71
N PHE A 138 -21.55 0.66 -5.64
CA PHE A 138 -21.49 -0.34 -4.58
C PHE A 138 -20.23 -1.20 -4.67
N THR A 139 -19.76 -1.52 -5.89
CA THR A 139 -18.54 -2.33 -6.07
C THR A 139 -17.28 -1.55 -5.66
N VAL A 140 -17.14 -0.31 -6.10
CA VAL A 140 -16.02 0.56 -5.73
C VAL A 140 -16.05 0.91 -4.25
N PHE A 141 -17.23 1.21 -3.70
CA PHE A 141 -17.38 1.47 -2.27
C PHE A 141 -17.02 0.24 -1.43
N ALA A 142 -17.39 -0.96 -1.88
CA ALA A 142 -17.00 -2.21 -1.25
C ALA A 142 -15.48 -2.44 -1.29
N PHE A 143 -14.83 -2.15 -2.44
CA PHE A 143 -13.37 -2.17 -2.56
C PHE A 143 -12.72 -1.20 -1.58
N ILE A 144 -13.19 0.05 -1.52
CA ILE A 144 -12.68 1.07 -0.61
C ILE A 144 -12.84 0.65 0.86
N LEU A 145 -14.01 0.16 1.26
CA LEU A 145 -14.24 -0.33 2.62
C LEU A 145 -13.32 -1.50 2.96
N PHE A 146 -13.10 -2.43 2.03
CA PHE A 146 -12.16 -3.53 2.20
C PHE A 146 -10.74 -3.01 2.38
N SER A 147 -10.26 -2.14 1.47
CA SER A 147 -8.92 -1.55 1.54
C SER A 147 -8.71 -0.83 2.87
N ILE A 148 -9.61 0.06 3.27
CA ILE A 148 -9.50 0.77 4.55
C ILE A 148 -9.53 -0.20 5.73
N ALA A 149 -10.40 -1.21 5.72
CA ALA A 149 -10.41 -2.22 6.78
C ALA A 149 -9.06 -2.95 6.89
N THR A 150 -8.45 -3.32 5.76
CA THR A 150 -7.11 -3.95 5.76
C THR A 150 -6.00 -3.03 6.24
N LEU A 151 -6.20 -1.71 6.17
CA LEU A 151 -5.30 -0.73 6.77
C LEU A 151 -5.55 -0.63 8.28
N VAL A 152 -6.79 -0.48 8.71
CA VAL A 152 -7.15 -0.16 10.11
C VAL A 152 -6.95 -1.35 11.06
N PHE A 153 -7.41 -2.54 10.66
CA PHE A 153 -7.45 -3.71 11.55
C PHE A 153 -6.07 -4.12 12.08
N PRO A 154 -5.00 -4.16 11.27
CA PRO A 154 -3.65 -4.47 11.77
C PRO A 154 -3.14 -3.50 12.85
N TYR A 155 -3.52 -2.22 12.81
CA TYR A 155 -3.16 -1.26 13.86
C TYR A 155 -4.01 -1.42 15.12
N VAL A 156 -5.31 -1.68 14.96
CA VAL A 156 -6.21 -1.84 16.12
C VAL A 156 -5.89 -3.13 16.87
N LEU A 157 -5.68 -4.23 16.14
CA LEU A 157 -5.43 -5.56 16.70
C LEU A 157 -3.94 -5.83 16.95
N ASN A 158 -3.04 -4.96 16.49
CA ASN A 158 -1.60 -5.11 16.63
C ASN A 158 -1.08 -6.47 16.12
N SER A 159 -1.60 -6.91 14.97
CA SER A 159 -1.22 -8.18 14.34
C SER A 159 -1.33 -8.08 12.82
N VAL A 160 -0.43 -8.78 12.12
CA VAL A 160 -0.39 -8.90 10.64
C VAL A 160 -0.74 -10.31 10.16
N GLU A 161 -1.37 -11.10 11.02
CA GLU A 161 -1.77 -12.47 10.70
C GLU A 161 -2.91 -12.54 9.67
N GLU A 162 -3.05 -13.71 9.04
CA GLU A 162 -4.11 -14.02 8.09
C GLU A 162 -5.51 -13.83 8.68
N SER A 163 -5.66 -14.17 9.96
CA SER A 163 -6.90 -14.01 10.72
C SER A 163 -7.36 -12.54 10.75
N VAL A 164 -6.43 -11.60 10.90
CA VAL A 164 -6.70 -10.15 10.93
C VAL A 164 -7.17 -9.67 9.55
N PHE A 165 -6.53 -10.14 8.48
CA PHE A 165 -6.95 -9.81 7.11
C PHE A 165 -8.36 -10.34 6.80
N VAL A 166 -8.64 -11.60 7.13
CA VAL A 166 -9.97 -12.20 6.94
C VAL A 166 -11.02 -11.44 7.74
N LEU A 167 -10.71 -11.09 8.99
CA LEU A 167 -11.60 -10.30 9.83
C LEU A 167 -11.87 -8.92 9.22
N ALA A 168 -10.85 -8.23 8.72
CA ALA A 168 -11.01 -6.95 8.02
C ALA A 168 -11.93 -7.08 6.79
N GLY A 169 -11.72 -8.13 5.98
CA GLY A 169 -12.55 -8.43 4.82
C GLY A 169 -14.01 -8.69 5.21
N VAL A 170 -14.26 -9.55 6.19
CA VAL A 170 -15.62 -9.86 6.68
C VAL A 170 -16.28 -8.63 7.28
N SER A 171 -15.56 -7.85 8.10
CA SER A 171 -16.08 -6.61 8.68
C SER A 171 -16.44 -5.59 7.59
N SER A 172 -15.64 -5.46 6.53
CA SER A 172 -15.97 -4.58 5.40
C SER A 172 -17.27 -5.00 4.69
N LEU A 173 -17.48 -6.30 4.50
CA LEU A 173 -18.72 -6.84 3.93
C LEU A 173 -19.93 -6.60 4.83
N VAL A 174 -19.78 -6.79 6.14
CA VAL A 174 -20.85 -6.53 7.11
C VAL A 174 -21.22 -5.05 7.09
N LEU A 175 -20.24 -4.15 7.11
CA LEU A 175 -20.47 -2.70 7.02
C LEU A 175 -21.18 -2.32 5.72
N LEU A 176 -20.73 -2.86 4.59
CA LEU A 176 -21.39 -2.65 3.30
C LEU A 176 -22.82 -3.20 3.31
N ALA A 177 -23.06 -4.39 3.87
CA ALA A 177 -24.38 -5.00 3.93
C ALA A 177 -25.34 -4.17 4.79
N LEU A 178 -24.88 -3.69 5.96
CA LEU A 178 -25.64 -2.78 6.83
C LEU A 178 -25.99 -1.47 6.10
N PHE A 179 -25.05 -0.91 5.34
CA PHE A 179 -25.25 0.27 4.51
C PHE A 179 -26.23 0.04 3.35
N ALA A 180 -26.08 -1.08 2.63
CA ALA A 180 -26.86 -1.39 1.44
C ALA A 180 -28.27 -1.92 1.75
N TRP A 181 -28.46 -2.56 2.91
CA TRP A 181 -29.74 -3.14 3.32
C TRP A 181 -30.92 -2.16 3.26
N PRO A 182 -30.88 -0.95 3.89
CA PRO A 182 -32.00 -0.02 3.81
C PRO A 182 -32.22 0.47 2.37
N LEU A 183 -31.14 0.71 1.61
CA LEU A 183 -31.22 1.15 0.22
C LEU A 183 -31.93 0.11 -0.67
N LEU A 184 -31.54 -1.17 -0.58
CA LEU A 184 -32.19 -2.26 -1.31
C LEU A 184 -33.62 -2.54 -0.83
N ARG A 185 -33.91 -2.29 0.45
CA ARG A 185 -35.24 -2.46 1.04
C ARG A 185 -36.21 -1.37 0.58
N PHE A 186 -35.77 -0.12 0.48
CA PHE A 186 -36.65 1.03 0.21
C PHE A 186 -36.61 1.51 -1.25
N LEU A 187 -35.55 1.23 -2.01
CA LEU A 187 -35.40 1.71 -3.39
C LEU A 187 -35.62 0.55 -4.40
N PRO A 188 -36.74 0.53 -5.15
CA PRO A 188 -37.10 -0.60 -6.02
C PRO A 188 -36.14 -0.79 -7.20
N HIS A 189 -35.59 0.30 -7.75
CA HIS A 189 -34.62 0.23 -8.84
C HIS A 189 -33.30 -0.44 -8.41
N LEU A 190 -32.83 -0.19 -7.18
CA LEU A 190 -31.68 -0.90 -6.62
C LEU A 190 -31.98 -2.37 -6.36
N ARG A 191 -33.19 -2.68 -5.89
CA ARG A 191 -33.63 -4.07 -5.68
C ARG A 191 -33.61 -4.88 -6.97
N ALA A 192 -34.00 -4.28 -8.10
CA ALA A 192 -33.91 -4.91 -9.42
C ALA A 192 -32.46 -5.19 -9.83
N LEU A 193 -31.51 -4.34 -9.38
CA LEU A 193 -30.08 -4.49 -9.62
C LEU A 193 -29.34 -5.31 -8.55
N ARG A 194 -30.06 -5.88 -7.57
CA ARG A 194 -29.48 -6.68 -6.49
C ARG A 194 -28.55 -7.79 -6.99
N PRO A 195 -28.88 -8.61 -8.01
CA PRO A 195 -27.98 -9.68 -8.44
C PRO A 195 -26.68 -9.11 -9.03
N GLN A 196 -26.73 -8.04 -9.83
CA GLN A 196 -25.53 -7.43 -10.40
C GLN A 196 -24.65 -6.79 -9.33
N ILE A 197 -25.26 -6.08 -8.36
CA ILE A 197 -24.53 -5.52 -7.21
C ILE A 197 -23.87 -6.66 -6.41
N THR A 198 -24.60 -7.73 -6.13
CA THR A 198 -24.10 -8.87 -5.35
C THR A 198 -22.94 -9.56 -6.09
N ILE A 199 -23.05 -9.79 -7.39
CA ILE A 199 -21.98 -10.36 -8.21
C ILE A 199 -20.75 -9.44 -8.21
N GLY A 200 -20.93 -8.12 -8.37
CA GLY A 200 -19.83 -7.16 -8.32
C GLY A 200 -19.09 -7.17 -6.98
N VAL A 201 -19.84 -7.18 -5.86
CA VAL A 201 -19.28 -7.22 -4.51
C VAL A 201 -18.58 -8.55 -4.22
N ILE A 202 -19.18 -9.70 -4.59
CA ILE A 202 -18.55 -11.01 -4.43
C ILE A 202 -17.29 -11.11 -5.29
N GLY A 203 -17.36 -10.65 -6.55
CA GLY A 203 -16.22 -10.62 -7.46
C GLY A 203 -15.07 -9.79 -6.89
N MET A 204 -15.35 -8.60 -6.38
CA MET A 204 -14.37 -7.76 -5.69
C MET A 204 -13.80 -8.46 -4.45
N PHE A 205 -14.64 -9.09 -3.62
CA PHE A 205 -14.19 -9.76 -2.40
C PHE A 205 -13.25 -10.94 -2.72
N VAL A 206 -13.63 -11.80 -3.67
CA VAL A 206 -12.79 -12.91 -4.14
C VAL A 206 -11.48 -12.36 -4.74
N PHE A 207 -11.56 -11.28 -5.52
CA PHE A 207 -10.41 -10.62 -6.09
C PHE A 207 -9.43 -10.12 -5.02
N MET A 208 -9.90 -9.39 -4.00
CA MET A 208 -9.08 -8.89 -2.90
C MET A 208 -8.43 -10.03 -2.10
N ASN A 209 -9.17 -11.11 -1.84
CA ASN A 209 -8.60 -12.30 -1.19
C ASN A 209 -7.53 -12.95 -2.07
N GLY A 210 -7.77 -13.05 -3.39
CA GLY A 210 -6.78 -13.52 -4.35
C GLY A 210 -5.48 -12.72 -4.26
N LEU A 211 -5.55 -11.38 -4.32
CA LEU A 211 -4.38 -10.52 -4.20
C LEU A 211 -3.62 -10.76 -2.88
N TYR A 212 -4.31 -11.00 -1.78
CA TYR A 212 -3.68 -11.27 -0.49
C TYR A 212 -3.00 -12.63 -0.41
N PHE A 213 -3.64 -13.70 -0.88
CA PHE A 213 -3.10 -15.06 -0.83
C PHE A 213 -2.01 -15.30 -1.89
N PHE A 214 -2.03 -14.54 -2.99
CA PHE A 214 -0.92 -14.49 -3.95
C PHE A 214 0.23 -13.56 -3.52
N ASN A 215 0.22 -13.06 -2.27
CA ASN A 215 1.24 -12.16 -1.71
C ASN A 215 1.44 -10.84 -2.48
N ILE A 216 0.43 -10.40 -3.25
CA ILE A 216 0.44 -9.11 -3.96
C ILE A 216 0.13 -7.96 -2.99
N ILE A 217 -0.72 -8.21 -1.97
CA ILE A 217 -0.98 -7.23 -0.92
C ILE A 217 0.14 -7.29 0.12
N PRO A 218 0.88 -6.17 0.30
CA PRO A 218 1.95 -6.10 1.30
C PRO A 218 1.38 -6.19 2.72
N PRO A 219 2.18 -6.68 3.69
CA PRO A 219 1.79 -6.81 5.08
C PRO A 219 1.81 -5.43 5.79
N ILE A 220 0.76 -4.65 5.59
CA ILE A 220 0.55 -3.40 6.36
C ILE A 220 0.34 -3.76 7.83
N PRO A 221 0.98 -3.05 8.77
CA PRO A 221 1.61 -1.72 8.66
C PRO A 221 3.13 -1.72 8.62
N LEU A 222 3.75 -2.85 8.29
CA LEU A 222 5.20 -2.94 8.25
C LEU A 222 5.71 -2.13 7.05
N SER A 223 6.69 -1.26 7.26
CA SER A 223 7.39 -0.60 6.16
C SER A 223 8.90 -0.69 6.32
N LEU A 224 9.60 -0.96 5.22
CA LEU A 224 11.06 -1.03 5.25
C LEU A 224 11.64 0.38 5.31
N ARG A 225 12.49 0.64 6.31
CA ARG A 225 13.27 1.89 6.40
C ARG A 225 14.66 1.71 5.81
N GLU A 226 15.32 0.61 6.14
CA GLU A 226 16.67 0.31 5.65
C GLU A 226 16.83 -1.20 5.52
N ALA A 227 17.51 -1.65 4.47
CA ALA A 227 18.02 -3.01 4.39
C ALA A 227 19.34 -3.00 3.63
N GLY A 228 20.32 -3.75 4.14
CA GLY A 228 21.65 -3.78 3.54
C GLY A 228 22.46 -4.96 4.01
N VAL A 229 23.50 -5.26 3.23
CA VAL A 229 24.49 -6.29 3.54
C VAL A 229 25.73 -5.65 4.14
N TYR A 230 26.24 -6.21 5.24
CA TYR A 230 27.33 -5.66 6.03
C TYR A 230 28.32 -6.76 6.44
N HIS A 231 29.56 -6.39 6.72
CA HIS A 231 30.60 -7.32 7.19
C HIS A 231 30.53 -7.56 8.70
N GLN A 232 30.00 -6.59 9.44
CA GLN A 232 29.81 -6.69 10.88
C GLN A 232 28.60 -5.86 11.31
N VAL A 233 27.86 -6.40 12.27
CA VAL A 233 26.77 -5.70 12.95
C VAL A 233 27.00 -5.86 14.44
N ALA A 234 27.29 -4.76 15.12
CA ALA A 234 27.45 -4.72 16.57
C ALA A 234 26.38 -3.82 17.19
N ARG A 235 25.79 -4.27 18.30
CA ARG A 235 24.84 -3.46 19.05
C ARG A 235 25.62 -2.59 20.05
N SER A 236 25.49 -1.27 19.94
CA SER A 236 26.05 -0.30 20.89
C SER A 236 24.91 0.41 21.63
N GLY A 237 24.47 -0.21 22.72
CA GLY A 237 23.31 0.23 23.50
C GLY A 237 22.02 0.26 22.67
N ALA A 238 21.60 1.47 22.31
CA ALA A 238 20.42 1.77 21.49
C ALA A 238 20.68 1.74 19.98
N ALA A 239 21.93 1.92 19.57
CA ALA A 239 22.33 2.05 18.17
C ALA A 239 22.91 0.74 17.64
N TYR A 240 22.92 0.61 16.31
CA TYR A 240 23.65 -0.42 15.60
C TYR A 240 24.87 0.20 14.92
N VAL A 241 26.02 -0.40 15.16
CA VAL A 241 27.27 -0.09 14.49
C VAL A 241 27.42 -1.10 13.36
N LEU A 242 27.33 -0.60 12.12
CA LEU A 242 27.36 -1.39 10.90
C LEU A 242 28.69 -1.16 10.19
N THR A 243 29.36 -2.23 9.77
CA THR A 243 30.61 -2.13 9.01
C THR A 243 30.32 -2.48 7.56
N ALA A 244 30.44 -1.49 6.68
CA ALA A 244 30.26 -1.62 5.24
C ALA A 244 31.59 -1.38 4.51
N GLU A 245 31.71 -1.87 3.28
CA GLU A 245 32.82 -1.47 2.41
C GLU A 245 32.71 0.01 2.05
N ASP A 246 33.84 0.71 1.96
CA ASP A 246 33.83 2.05 1.37
C ASP A 246 33.42 1.95 -0.10
N ARG A 247 32.49 2.82 -0.49
CA ARG A 247 31.90 2.83 -1.82
C ARG A 247 31.89 4.23 -2.34
N SER A 248 32.41 4.40 -3.55
CA SER A 248 32.28 5.63 -4.29
C SER A 248 30.80 6.01 -4.46
N LEU A 249 30.51 7.30 -4.58
CA LEU A 249 29.15 7.78 -4.84
C LEU A 249 28.57 7.17 -6.13
N PHE A 250 29.42 6.85 -7.10
CA PHE A 250 29.02 6.22 -8.36
C PHE A 250 28.60 4.74 -8.17
N ASP A 251 29.31 4.00 -7.33
CA ASP A 251 28.97 2.60 -6.99
C ASP A 251 27.71 2.48 -6.13
N ARG A 252 27.34 3.55 -5.41
CA ARG A 252 26.07 3.63 -4.68
C ARG A 252 24.87 3.91 -5.61
N LEU A 253 25.10 4.46 -6.79
CA LEU A 253 24.07 4.72 -7.81
C LEU A 253 23.79 3.49 -8.68
N LEU A 254 24.75 2.56 -8.80
CA LEU A 254 24.57 1.31 -9.54
C LEU A 254 23.72 0.30 -8.73
N PRO A 255 22.68 -0.30 -9.33
CA PRO A 255 21.88 -1.31 -8.65
C PRO A 255 22.67 -2.61 -8.47
N GLY A 256 22.86 -3.01 -7.22
CA GLY A 256 23.53 -4.27 -6.86
C GLY A 256 24.77 -4.05 -6.01
N GLN A 257 24.82 -4.72 -4.86
CA GLN A 257 25.94 -4.64 -3.93
C GLN A 257 26.95 -5.76 -4.22
N THR A 258 28.19 -5.50 -4.65
CA THR A 258 29.26 -6.53 -4.57
C THR A 258 29.87 -6.53 -3.17
N VAL A 259 29.95 -7.70 -2.55
CA VAL A 259 30.50 -7.91 -1.22
C VAL A 259 31.70 -8.82 -1.35
N HIS A 260 32.84 -8.35 -0.90
CA HIS A 260 34.11 -9.01 -1.02
C HIS A 260 34.46 -9.75 0.26
N LEU A 261 34.60 -11.08 0.17
CA LEU A 261 34.77 -11.93 1.35
C LEU A 261 36.08 -12.68 1.32
N GLN A 262 36.72 -12.75 2.48
CA GLN A 262 37.73 -13.77 2.74
C GLN A 262 37.06 -15.12 3.05
N PRO A 263 37.74 -16.26 2.77
CA PRO A 263 37.22 -17.58 3.12
C PRO A 263 36.83 -17.67 4.60
N GLY A 264 35.58 -18.06 4.87
CA GLY A 264 35.04 -18.20 6.23
C GLY A 264 34.52 -16.90 6.87
N GLN A 265 34.67 -15.74 6.22
CA GLN A 265 34.15 -14.47 6.71
C GLN A 265 32.61 -14.51 6.79
N ARG A 266 32.07 -13.82 7.80
CA ARG A 266 30.63 -13.68 8.02
C ARG A 266 30.09 -12.50 7.23
N VAL A 267 28.85 -12.67 6.78
CA VAL A 267 28.03 -11.63 6.15
C VAL A 267 26.77 -11.46 6.97
N TYR A 268 26.39 -10.22 7.19
CA TYR A 268 25.22 -9.84 7.94
C TYR A 268 24.21 -9.16 7.02
N LEU A 269 22.98 -9.64 7.02
CA LEU A 269 21.86 -8.86 6.49
C LEU A 269 21.23 -8.11 7.65
N TYR A 270 21.29 -6.79 7.61
CA TYR A 270 20.61 -5.92 8.56
C TYR A 270 19.36 -5.33 7.92
N THR A 271 18.29 -5.24 8.72
CA THR A 271 17.03 -4.63 8.32
C THR A 271 16.50 -3.74 9.42
N ALA A 272 16.07 -2.54 9.05
CA ALA A 272 15.27 -1.64 9.85
C ALA A 272 13.85 -1.56 9.27
N LEU A 273 12.85 -1.90 10.07
CA LEU A 273 11.45 -1.94 9.72
C LEU A 273 10.68 -0.99 10.63
N PHE A 274 9.88 -0.09 10.09
CA PHE A 274 8.86 0.57 10.90
C PHE A 274 7.72 -0.40 11.18
N ALA A 275 7.25 -0.40 12.43
CA ALA A 275 5.99 -1.01 12.80
C ALA A 275 5.39 -0.30 14.03
N PRO A 276 4.09 -0.46 14.29
CA PRO A 276 3.46 0.01 15.51
C PRO A 276 4.15 -0.57 16.76
N ALA A 277 4.19 0.21 17.84
CA ALA A 277 4.92 -0.14 19.06
C ALA A 277 4.44 -1.43 19.74
N LYS A 278 3.18 -1.80 19.53
CA LYS A 278 2.56 -3.01 20.11
C LYS A 278 2.49 -4.18 19.12
N LEU A 279 3.00 -4.03 17.90
CA LEU A 279 2.96 -5.11 16.90
C LEU A 279 3.92 -6.23 17.33
N HIS A 280 3.40 -7.45 17.34
CA HIS A 280 4.19 -8.66 17.55
C HIS A 280 4.14 -9.50 16.28
N THR A 281 5.30 -9.76 15.67
CA THR A 281 5.41 -10.65 14.51
C THR A 281 6.80 -11.25 14.42
N THR A 282 7.01 -12.18 13.49
CA THR A 282 8.34 -12.74 13.21
C THR A 282 8.75 -12.35 11.80
N ILE A 283 9.96 -11.81 11.68
CA ILE A 283 10.57 -11.49 10.40
C ILE A 283 11.51 -12.63 10.01
N VAL A 284 11.47 -12.97 8.74
CA VAL A 284 12.21 -14.05 8.12
C VAL A 284 13.14 -13.47 7.05
N HIS A 285 14.41 -13.80 7.13
CA HIS A 285 15.39 -13.60 6.06
C HIS A 285 15.57 -14.93 5.33
N ARG A 286 14.99 -15.00 4.13
CA ARG A 286 15.16 -16.14 3.22
C ARG A 286 16.35 -15.87 2.31
N TRP A 287 17.45 -16.57 2.55
CA TRP A 287 18.69 -16.45 1.79
C TRP A 287 18.63 -17.34 0.57
N GLN A 288 18.82 -16.75 -0.61
CA GLN A 288 18.70 -17.41 -1.90
C GLN A 288 19.97 -17.21 -2.71
N PHE A 289 20.44 -18.29 -3.33
CA PHE A 289 21.55 -18.27 -4.26
C PHE A 289 21.03 -18.45 -5.68
N PHE A 290 21.52 -17.66 -6.62
CA PHE A 290 21.17 -17.83 -8.01
C PHE A 290 21.98 -18.98 -8.61
N ASP A 291 21.32 -20.04 -9.05
CA ASP A 291 21.94 -21.17 -9.74
C ASP A 291 22.01 -20.87 -11.25
N PRO A 292 23.22 -20.59 -11.81
CA PRO A 292 23.35 -20.26 -13.23
C PRO A 292 23.02 -21.43 -14.16
N ALA A 293 23.08 -22.68 -13.67
CA ALA A 293 22.78 -23.85 -14.49
C ALA A 293 21.27 -24.04 -14.69
N ARG A 294 20.46 -23.56 -13.75
CA ARG A 294 18.99 -23.68 -13.77
C ARG A 294 18.28 -22.38 -14.10
N ASP A 295 19.00 -21.26 -14.12
CA ASP A 295 18.46 -19.90 -14.27
C ASP A 295 17.41 -19.57 -13.19
N GLU A 296 17.61 -20.10 -11.97
CA GLU A 296 16.64 -20.02 -10.88
C GLU A 296 17.28 -19.62 -9.54
N TRP A 297 16.49 -18.98 -8.68
CA TRP A 297 16.87 -18.68 -7.30
C TRP A 297 16.57 -19.89 -6.41
N VAL A 298 17.61 -20.45 -5.79
CA VAL A 298 17.50 -21.62 -4.91
C VAL A 298 17.62 -21.19 -3.45
N ASP A 299 16.67 -21.61 -2.63
CA ASP A 299 16.67 -21.36 -1.18
C ASP A 299 17.86 -22.08 -0.52
N ARG A 300 18.67 -21.34 0.24
CA ARG A 300 19.85 -21.84 0.95
C ARG A 300 19.69 -21.78 2.46
N ASP A 301 18.91 -20.84 2.96
CA ASP A 301 18.68 -20.68 4.39
C ASP A 301 17.40 -19.89 4.68
N GLN A 302 16.84 -20.10 5.85
CA GLN A 302 15.70 -19.36 6.36
C GLN A 302 15.95 -19.03 7.82
N LEU A 303 16.40 -17.80 8.07
CA LEU A 303 16.76 -17.32 9.40
C LEU A 303 15.70 -16.33 9.87
N SER A 304 15.21 -16.47 11.09
CA SER A 304 14.14 -15.62 11.61
C SER A 304 14.50 -14.96 12.93
N PHE A 305 13.93 -13.79 13.18
CA PHE A 305 14.01 -13.11 14.47
C PHE A 305 12.64 -12.51 14.85
N PRO A 306 12.30 -12.53 16.15
CA PRO A 306 11.05 -11.94 16.60
C PRO A 306 11.13 -10.41 16.53
N LEU A 307 10.06 -9.81 16.05
CA LEU A 307 9.80 -8.37 16.09
C LEU A 307 8.89 -8.11 17.30
N THR A 308 9.48 -7.60 18.38
CA THR A 308 8.85 -7.39 19.69
C THR A 308 9.11 -5.95 20.14
N GLY A 309 8.06 -5.19 20.53
CA GLY A 309 8.07 -3.73 20.82
C GLY A 309 9.30 -3.16 21.54
N GLY A 310 9.77 -1.92 21.33
CA GLY A 310 9.33 -0.79 20.50
C GLY A 310 10.27 0.44 20.62
N ARG A 311 10.16 1.40 19.70
CA ARG A 311 10.54 2.85 19.70
C ARG A 311 9.95 3.49 18.43
N ASP A 312 9.70 4.81 18.42
CA ASP A 312 9.16 5.54 17.24
C ASP A 312 10.04 5.43 15.98
N GLU A 313 11.31 5.06 16.17
CA GLU A 313 12.29 4.90 15.09
C GLU A 313 12.23 3.53 14.36
N GLY A 314 11.37 2.62 14.81
CA GLY A 314 11.19 1.29 14.21
C GLY A 314 12.04 0.18 14.83
N TYR A 315 11.88 -1.03 14.30
CA TYR A 315 12.51 -2.28 14.69
C TYR A 315 13.73 -2.57 13.85
N ARG A 316 14.77 -3.09 14.49
CA ARG A 316 16.06 -3.36 13.84
C ARG A 316 16.50 -4.77 14.20
N GLY A 317 16.87 -5.53 13.20
CA GLY A 317 17.30 -6.92 13.36
C GLY A 317 18.28 -7.30 12.27
N TYR A 318 19.00 -8.39 12.51
CA TYR A 318 19.93 -8.92 11.54
C TYR A 318 19.98 -10.44 11.59
N THR A 319 20.40 -11.04 10.48
CA THR A 319 20.79 -12.45 10.42
C THR A 319 22.16 -12.54 9.81
N GLN A 320 22.94 -13.53 10.21
CA GLN A 320 24.30 -13.73 9.71
C GLN A 320 24.45 -15.07 9.02
N LYS A 321 25.29 -15.14 7.99
CA LYS A 321 25.71 -16.38 7.35
C LYS A 321 27.21 -16.31 7.08
N SER A 322 27.91 -17.43 7.27
CA SER A 322 29.34 -17.57 6.98
C SER A 322 29.55 -18.40 5.73
N ALA A 323 30.72 -18.25 5.10
CA ALA A 323 31.16 -19.08 3.98
C ALA A 323 30.16 -19.09 2.80
N LEU A 324 29.71 -17.90 2.38
CA LEU A 324 28.88 -17.78 1.19
C LEU A 324 29.70 -18.16 -0.05
N GLN A 325 29.09 -18.94 -0.94
CA GLN A 325 29.64 -19.23 -2.27
C GLN A 325 29.73 -17.95 -3.11
N GLU A 326 30.74 -17.87 -3.98
CA GLU A 326 30.85 -16.81 -4.98
C GLU A 326 29.67 -16.82 -5.97
N GLY A 327 29.18 -15.64 -6.33
CA GLY A 327 28.06 -15.49 -7.27
C GLY A 327 26.95 -14.55 -6.79
N LYS A 328 25.77 -14.63 -7.42
CA LYS A 328 24.65 -13.75 -7.11
C LYS A 328 23.81 -14.32 -5.97
N TRP A 329 23.54 -13.47 -5.00
CA TRP A 329 22.72 -13.74 -3.83
C TRP A 329 21.56 -12.75 -3.75
N ARG A 330 20.47 -13.21 -3.14
CA ARG A 330 19.32 -12.39 -2.80
C ARG A 330 18.81 -12.83 -1.44
N VAL A 331 18.46 -11.86 -0.61
CA VAL A 331 17.72 -12.14 0.63
C VAL A 331 16.36 -11.51 0.55
N SER A 332 15.33 -12.34 0.66
CA SER A 332 13.95 -11.89 0.77
C SER A 332 13.63 -11.70 2.25
N VAL A 333 13.26 -10.47 2.61
CA VAL A 333 12.78 -10.11 3.94
C VAL A 333 11.28 -10.32 3.93
N GLU A 334 10.80 -11.27 4.72
CA GLU A 334 9.43 -11.77 4.68
C GLU A 334 8.81 -11.80 6.07
N THR A 335 7.48 -11.78 6.15
CA THR A 335 6.76 -12.20 7.37
C THR A 335 6.79 -13.72 7.50
N LYS A 336 6.41 -14.26 8.66
CA LYS A 336 6.26 -15.71 8.87
C LYS A 336 5.41 -16.42 7.80
N ARG A 337 4.43 -15.72 7.23
CA ARG A 337 3.55 -16.23 6.16
C ARG A 337 4.22 -16.31 4.78
N GLY A 338 5.35 -15.61 4.59
CA GLY A 338 6.01 -15.47 3.29
C GLY A 338 5.61 -14.22 2.51
N GLN A 339 4.98 -13.23 3.15
CA GLN A 339 4.76 -11.93 2.50
C GLN A 339 6.06 -11.16 2.42
N THR A 340 6.48 -10.81 1.21
CA THR A 340 7.73 -10.07 0.97
C THR A 340 7.60 -8.60 1.36
N LEU A 341 8.43 -8.15 2.29
CA LEU A 341 8.66 -6.76 2.67
C LEU A 341 9.73 -6.11 1.81
N ALA A 342 10.81 -6.84 1.52
CA ALA A 342 11.95 -6.35 0.76
C ALA A 342 12.71 -7.50 0.08
N ARG A 343 13.46 -7.17 -0.97
CA ARG A 343 14.44 -8.09 -1.58
C ARG A 343 15.76 -7.36 -1.71
N VAL A 344 16.80 -7.86 -1.06
CA VAL A 344 18.15 -7.29 -1.10
C VAL A 344 19.02 -8.19 -1.98
N GLY A 345 19.41 -7.70 -3.15
CA GLY A 345 20.28 -8.40 -4.08
C GLY A 345 21.74 -7.95 -3.93
N PHE A 346 22.66 -8.92 -3.88
CA PHE A 346 24.09 -8.66 -3.80
C PHE A 346 24.88 -9.75 -4.53
N ARG A 347 26.13 -9.47 -4.87
CA ARG A 347 27.09 -10.43 -5.42
C ARG A 347 28.16 -10.69 -4.39
N VAL A 348 28.57 -11.94 -4.24
CA VAL A 348 29.73 -12.32 -3.42
C VAL A 348 30.90 -12.58 -4.35
N GLU A 349 32.04 -11.98 -4.03
CA GLU A 349 33.34 -12.20 -4.68
C GLU A 349 34.36 -12.57 -3.60
N HIS A 350 35.15 -13.62 -3.81
CA HIS A 350 36.17 -14.03 -2.83
C HIS A 350 37.49 -13.34 -3.12
N ILE A 351 38.01 -12.60 -2.14
CA ILE A 351 39.27 -11.88 -2.28
C ILE A 351 40.25 -12.23 -1.16
N LYS A 352 41.54 -12.00 -1.43
CA LYS A 352 42.62 -12.31 -0.47
C LYS A 352 42.89 -11.15 0.48
N GLU A 353 42.82 -9.92 0.00
CA GLU A 353 43.04 -8.70 0.80
C GLU A 353 41.71 -8.10 1.24
N SER A 354 41.60 -7.65 2.49
CA SER A 354 40.36 -7.04 2.98
C SER A 354 40.15 -5.67 2.33
N PRO A 355 38.91 -5.32 1.92
CA PRO A 355 38.62 -3.99 1.43
C PRO A 355 38.66 -2.97 2.59
N GLU A 356 38.75 -1.69 2.25
CA GLU A 356 38.60 -0.63 3.26
C GLU A 356 37.15 -0.59 3.76
N PHE A 357 37.01 -0.51 5.08
CA PHE A 357 35.71 -0.52 5.74
C PHE A 357 35.37 0.85 6.32
N VAL A 358 34.11 1.23 6.17
CA VAL A 358 33.51 2.40 6.81
C VAL A 358 32.54 1.93 7.89
N THR A 359 32.62 2.58 9.04
CA THR A 359 31.68 2.35 10.14
C THR A 359 30.50 3.31 10.03
N LEU A 360 29.29 2.77 10.00
CA LEU A 360 28.04 3.51 9.98
C LEU A 360 27.34 3.34 11.32
N LEU A 361 26.85 4.44 11.88
CA LEU A 361 26.08 4.45 13.12
C LEU A 361 24.61 4.65 12.77
N ARG A 362 23.75 3.71 13.20
CA ARG A 362 22.32 3.69 12.91
C ARG A 362 21.49 3.65 14.18
#